data_AF-A0A520H813-F1
#
_entry.id   AF-A0A520H813-F1
#
_cell.length_a   1.000
_cell.length_b   1.000
_cell.length_c   1.000
_cell.angle_alpha   90.00
_cell.angle_beta   90.00
_cell.angle_gamma   90.00
#
_symmetry.space_group_name_H-M   'P 1'
#
loop_
_entity.id
_entity.type
_entity.pdbx_description
1 polymer ?
#
loop_
_entity_poly.entity_id
_entity_poly.type
_entity_poly.pdbx_seq_one_letter_code
_entity_poly.pdbx_strand_id
1 'polypeptide(L)'
;MFPADPPGIGLLLEPLGLAAGPVVPTREWRELYAALDCAVVAAIHPFYTASVREFEAAGRTVVGSAPVGADGTAAWLDAIGAACGIAQDRVDAAKNRVLPAIRGALAARPIKGRITVSGYEGSELLVARLLIESGADVPYVGTACPRTPWSEPDRDWLVSRGVQVQYRASLEQDLAAVDAFGPDLAIGTTPVVQHAKQKAIPALYFTNLISARPLMGPAGAGSLALVVNAALANQARFDRMTAFFDGVGTGATAGVWEDTPVDRPEFKAKYAAKRIAAAKAEESVGV
;
A
#
# COMPACT_ATOMS: atom_id res chain seq x y z
N MET A 1 13.08 -4.69 1.07
CA MET A 1 13.87 -3.75 0.24
C MET A 1 14.19 -4.38 -1.11
N PHE A 2 14.09 -3.58 -2.17
CA PHE A 2 14.53 -3.93 -3.51
C PHE A 2 16.08 -3.91 -3.59
N PRO A 3 16.74 -4.71 -4.45
CA PRO A 3 18.21 -4.78 -4.49
C PRO A 3 18.94 -3.45 -4.74
N ALA A 4 18.28 -2.48 -5.38
CA ALA A 4 18.85 -1.15 -5.61
C ALA A 4 18.66 -0.16 -4.44
N ASP A 5 17.82 -0.49 -3.44
CA ASP A 5 17.59 0.41 -2.31
C ASP A 5 18.85 0.60 -1.43
N PRO A 6 19.61 -0.45 -1.02
CA PRO A 6 20.78 -0.24 -0.17
C PRO A 6 21.89 0.62 -0.80
N PRO A 7 22.28 0.44 -2.08
CA PRO A 7 23.17 1.38 -2.75
C PRO A 7 22.62 2.81 -2.78
N GLY A 8 21.33 2.97 -3.04
CA GLY A 8 20.66 4.27 -3.03
C GLY A 8 20.71 4.96 -1.66
N ILE A 9 20.46 4.21 -0.58
CA ILE A 9 20.61 4.69 0.80
C ILE A 9 22.07 5.07 1.08
N GLY A 10 23.04 4.29 0.60
CA GLY A 10 24.47 4.62 0.72
C GLY A 10 24.80 6.00 0.13
N LEU A 11 24.26 6.33 -1.05
CA LEU A 11 24.45 7.65 -1.67
C LEU A 11 23.81 8.80 -0.87
N LEU A 12 22.72 8.53 -0.14
CA LEU A 12 22.10 9.53 0.75
C LEU A 12 22.95 9.77 2.01
N LEU A 13 23.65 8.74 2.48
CA LEU A 13 24.45 8.77 3.70
C LEU A 13 25.87 9.31 3.48
N GLU A 14 26.43 9.16 2.28
CA GLU A 14 27.79 9.57 1.94
C GLU A 14 28.13 11.03 2.34
N PRO A 15 27.29 12.05 2.10
CA PRO A 15 27.60 13.44 2.49
C PRO A 15 27.70 13.64 4.01
N LEU A 16 27.06 12.76 4.79
CA LEU A 16 27.13 12.73 6.25
C LEU A 16 28.39 12.02 6.77
N GLY A 17 29.20 11.44 5.88
CA GLY A 17 30.35 10.59 6.24
C GLY A 17 29.94 9.23 6.77
N LEU A 18 28.73 8.78 6.44
CA LEU A 18 28.17 7.50 6.85
C LEU A 18 28.10 6.54 5.63
N ALA A 19 28.01 5.25 5.92
CA ALA A 19 27.78 4.22 4.91
C ALA A 19 26.58 3.35 5.30
N ALA A 20 25.90 2.79 4.30
CA ALA A 20 24.86 1.79 4.55
C ALA A 20 25.53 0.49 5.02
N GLY A 21 25.15 0.04 6.22
CA GLY A 21 25.57 -1.26 6.75
C GLY A 21 24.88 -2.44 6.08
N PRO A 22 25.18 -3.68 6.50
CA PRO A 22 24.51 -4.87 5.98
C PRO A 22 23.01 -4.83 6.26
N VAL A 23 22.22 -5.33 5.32
CA VAL A 23 20.78 -5.51 5.49
C VAL A 23 20.52 -6.69 6.42
N VAL A 24 19.61 -6.52 7.37
CA VAL A 24 19.17 -7.59 8.28
C VAL A 24 17.76 -8.03 7.88
N PRO A 25 17.49 -9.34 7.70
CA PRO A 25 18.39 -10.48 7.93
C PRO A 25 19.56 -10.56 6.94
N THR A 26 20.74 -10.90 7.47
CA THR A 26 21.98 -11.04 6.68
C THR A 26 22.01 -12.36 5.91
N ARG A 27 22.89 -12.47 4.90
CA ARG A 27 23.06 -13.72 4.14
C ARG A 27 23.88 -14.73 4.92
N GLU A 28 24.87 -14.24 5.66
CA GLU A 28 25.73 -15.04 6.51
C GLU A 28 25.66 -14.56 7.96
N TRP A 29 25.72 -15.50 8.91
CA TRP A 29 25.65 -15.15 10.33
C TRP A 29 26.82 -14.27 10.79
N ARG A 30 27.98 -14.34 10.12
CA ARG A 30 29.15 -13.50 10.43
C ARG A 30 28.93 -12.03 10.10
N GLU A 31 28.07 -11.73 9.12
CA GLU A 31 27.71 -10.35 8.79
C GLU A 31 26.91 -9.68 9.92
N LEU A 32 26.35 -10.46 10.87
CA LEU A 32 25.70 -9.91 12.06
C LEU A 32 26.69 -9.15 12.95
N TYR A 33 27.97 -9.51 12.97
CA TYR A 33 28.98 -8.73 13.69
C TYR A 33 29.12 -7.32 13.10
N ALA A 34 29.15 -7.21 11.77
CA ALA A 34 29.17 -5.92 11.09
C ALA A 34 27.86 -5.15 11.26
N ALA A 35 26.71 -5.85 11.28
CA ALA A 35 25.42 -5.23 11.56
C ALA A 35 25.36 -4.66 12.98
N LEU A 36 25.92 -5.38 13.96
CA LEU A 36 26.01 -4.97 15.35
C LEU A 36 27.02 -3.86 15.57
N ASP A 37 28.00 -3.66 14.70
CA ASP A 37 28.98 -2.57 14.77
C ASP A 37 28.51 -1.29 14.05
N CYS A 38 27.21 -0.99 14.14
CA CYS A 38 26.63 0.21 13.55
C CYS A 38 26.59 1.38 14.54
N ALA A 39 26.66 2.60 14.01
CA ALA A 39 26.37 3.82 14.76
C ALA A 39 24.87 3.96 15.07
N VAL A 40 24.02 3.57 14.11
CA VAL A 40 22.55 3.64 14.20
C VAL A 40 21.94 2.53 13.35
N VAL A 41 20.80 2.01 13.79
CA VAL A 41 19.98 1.03 13.07
C VAL A 41 18.82 1.74 12.40
N ALA A 42 18.66 1.55 11.08
CA ALA A 42 17.50 2.06 10.36
C ALA A 42 16.39 0.99 10.30
N ALA A 43 15.29 1.23 11.02
CA ALA A 43 14.11 0.37 11.00
C ALA A 43 13.22 0.66 9.78
N ILE A 44 13.75 0.40 8.58
CA ILE A 44 13.11 0.68 7.29
C ILE A 44 11.74 0.01 7.14
N HIS A 45 11.62 -1.23 7.60
CA HIS A 45 10.35 -1.95 7.65
C HIS A 45 9.87 -2.01 9.11
N PRO A 46 8.71 -1.40 9.43
CA PRO A 46 8.34 -1.11 10.82
C PRO A 46 7.90 -2.34 11.63
N PHE A 47 7.79 -3.53 11.02
CA PHE A 47 7.24 -4.72 11.68
C PHE A 47 8.29 -5.72 12.17
N TYR A 48 9.60 -5.52 11.89
CA TYR A 48 10.67 -6.41 12.37
C TYR A 48 11.03 -6.15 13.85
N THR A 49 10.02 -6.12 14.72
CA THR A 49 10.14 -5.76 16.13
C THR A 49 11.11 -6.66 16.90
N ALA A 50 11.16 -7.96 16.57
CA ALA A 50 12.10 -8.89 17.18
C ALA A 50 13.55 -8.50 16.87
N SER A 51 13.87 -8.22 15.61
CA SER A 51 15.22 -7.78 15.21
C SER A 51 15.59 -6.46 15.87
N VAL A 52 14.66 -5.50 15.92
CA VAL A 52 14.91 -4.22 16.59
C VAL A 52 15.20 -4.41 18.08
N ARG A 53 14.44 -5.25 18.78
CA ARG A 53 14.67 -5.54 20.20
C ARG A 53 16.08 -6.08 20.46
N GLU A 54 16.61 -6.92 19.58
CA GLU A 54 17.98 -7.44 19.73
C GLU A 54 19.03 -6.32 19.56
N PHE A 55 18.80 -5.36 18.66
CA PHE A 55 19.66 -4.19 18.51
C PHE A 55 19.59 -3.25 19.71
N GLU A 56 18.40 -3.00 20.23
CA GLU A 56 18.21 -2.19 21.44
C GLU A 56 18.87 -2.84 22.66
N ALA A 57 18.75 -4.18 22.79
CA ALA A 57 19.44 -4.94 23.84
C ALA A 57 20.97 -4.86 23.71
N ALA A 58 21.49 -4.72 22.49
CA ALA A 58 22.90 -4.45 22.21
C ALA A 58 23.29 -2.97 22.38
N GLY A 59 22.38 -2.11 22.87
CA GLY A 59 22.63 -0.69 23.11
C GLY A 59 22.68 0.17 21.85
N ARG A 60 22.13 -0.30 20.73
CA ARG A 60 22.10 0.46 19.47
C ARG A 60 20.86 1.34 19.39
N THR A 61 21.07 2.60 19.00
CA THR A 61 19.99 3.54 18.70
C THR A 61 19.28 3.12 17.42
N VAL A 62 17.94 3.18 17.41
CA VAL A 62 17.12 2.78 16.26
C VAL A 62 16.32 3.98 15.76
N VAL A 63 16.37 4.20 14.45
CA VAL A 63 15.65 5.29 13.76
C VAL A 63 14.66 4.68 12.78
N GLY A 64 13.39 5.05 12.93
CA GLY A 64 12.40 4.94 11.85
C GLY A 64 12.28 6.28 11.12
N SER A 65 11.61 6.38 9.97
CA SER A 65 11.10 5.30 9.13
C SER A 65 12.12 5.00 8.01
N ALA A 66 11.81 5.36 6.77
CA ALA A 66 12.65 5.18 5.59
C ALA A 66 12.73 6.47 4.74
N PRO A 67 13.79 6.66 3.94
CA PRO A 67 13.95 7.83 3.08
C PRO A 67 13.13 7.69 1.79
N VAL A 68 11.81 7.77 1.91
CA VAL A 68 10.83 7.69 0.82
C VAL A 68 10.16 9.05 0.62
N GLY A 69 10.09 9.50 -0.63
CA GLY A 69 9.57 10.83 -0.97
C GLY A 69 10.49 11.96 -0.50
N ALA A 70 10.11 13.21 -0.74
CA ALA A 70 10.94 14.36 -0.37
C ALA A 70 10.85 14.64 1.13
N ASP A 71 9.64 14.68 1.67
CA ASP A 71 9.42 14.96 3.09
C ASP A 71 9.96 13.83 3.97
N GLY A 72 9.73 12.57 3.57
CA GLY A 72 10.21 11.40 4.32
C GLY A 72 11.74 11.32 4.29
N THR A 73 12.37 11.59 3.15
CA THR A 73 13.84 11.65 3.06
C THR A 73 14.43 12.75 3.92
N ALA A 74 13.83 13.94 3.93
CA ALA A 74 14.30 15.06 4.75
C ALA A 74 14.29 14.71 6.24
N ALA A 75 13.13 14.24 6.74
CA ALA A 75 12.96 13.87 8.14
C ALA A 75 13.86 12.69 8.55
N TRP A 76 14.04 11.72 7.65
CA TRP A 76 14.92 10.57 7.91
C TRP A 76 16.39 10.98 8.03
N LEU A 77 16.87 11.88 7.17
CA LEU A 77 18.24 12.41 7.26
C LEU A 77 18.45 13.22 8.53
N ASP A 78 17.46 14.00 8.98
CA ASP A 78 17.51 14.70 10.26
C ASP A 78 17.61 13.72 11.44
N ALA A 79 16.80 12.66 11.45
CA ALA A 79 16.83 11.65 12.51
C ALA A 79 18.15 10.87 12.55
N ILE A 80 18.70 10.49 11.39
CA ILE A 80 20.01 9.84 11.30
C ILE A 80 21.13 10.79 11.75
N GLY A 81 21.11 12.05 11.30
CA GLY A 81 22.08 13.05 11.69
C GLY A 81 22.11 13.27 13.20
N ALA A 82 20.94 13.41 13.82
CA ALA A 82 20.80 13.55 15.27
C ALA A 82 21.31 12.30 16.02
N ALA A 83 20.93 11.09 15.58
CA ALA A 83 21.37 9.85 16.21
C ALA A 83 22.89 9.63 16.14
N CYS A 84 23.54 10.12 15.08
CA CYS A 84 24.98 10.03 14.88
C CYS A 84 25.77 11.24 15.41
N GLY A 85 25.11 12.23 16.02
CA GLY A 85 25.78 13.44 16.53
C GLY A 85 26.37 14.33 15.43
N ILE A 86 25.78 14.33 14.24
CA ILE A 86 26.25 15.10 13.08
C ILE A 86 25.67 16.52 13.17
N ALA A 87 26.53 17.52 12.95
CA ALA A 87 26.13 18.92 12.98
C ALA A 87 25.03 19.23 11.94
N GLN A 88 24.02 20.00 12.35
CA GLN A 88 22.81 20.26 11.55
C GLN A 88 23.12 20.92 10.21
N ASP A 89 24.15 21.78 10.13
CA ASP A 89 24.60 22.42 8.90
C ASP A 89 25.05 21.40 7.84
N ARG A 90 25.71 20.31 8.25
CA ARG A 90 26.09 19.19 7.36
C ARG A 90 24.88 18.39 6.92
N VAL A 91 23.92 18.17 7.82
CA VAL A 91 22.65 17.50 7.48
C VAL A 91 21.84 18.33 6.48
N ASP A 92 21.74 19.63 6.69
CA ASP A 92 21.05 20.56 5.80
C ASP A 92 21.74 20.63 4.43
N ALA A 93 23.08 20.65 4.39
CA ALA A 93 23.83 20.56 3.13
C ALA A 93 23.55 19.25 2.37
N ALA A 94 23.49 18.11 3.08
CA ALA A 94 23.14 16.82 2.48
C ALA A 94 21.71 16.82 1.91
N LYS A 95 20.73 17.32 2.67
CA LYS A 95 19.34 17.49 2.21
C LYS A 95 19.27 18.37 0.97
N ASN A 96 19.94 19.52 0.96
CA ASN A 96 19.95 20.46 -0.17
C ASN A 96 20.52 19.84 -1.45
N ARG A 97 21.43 18.86 -1.33
CA ARG A 97 21.99 18.15 -2.49
C ARG A 97 21.01 17.16 -3.13
N VAL A 98 20.15 16.51 -2.33
CA VAL A 98 19.32 15.38 -2.83
C VAL A 98 17.84 15.70 -3.00
N LEU A 99 17.26 16.52 -2.11
CA LEU A 99 15.83 16.81 -2.13
C LEU A 99 15.33 17.45 -3.44
N PRO A 100 16.08 18.35 -4.13
CA PRO A 100 15.66 18.88 -5.42
C PRO A 100 15.48 17.79 -6.49
N ALA A 101 16.36 16.78 -6.52
CA ALA A 101 16.26 15.68 -7.48
C ALA A 101 15.03 14.80 -7.20
N ILE A 102 14.73 14.53 -5.93
CA ILE A 102 13.53 13.78 -5.52
C ILE A 102 12.27 14.54 -5.93
N ARG A 103 12.17 15.83 -5.59
CA ARG A 103 11.01 16.67 -5.98
C ARG A 103 10.85 16.76 -7.49
N GLY A 104 11.95 16.91 -8.22
CA GLY A 104 11.95 16.92 -9.69
C GLY A 104 11.43 15.60 -10.28
N ALA A 105 11.87 14.46 -9.74
CA ALA A 105 11.42 13.14 -10.18
C ALA A 105 9.92 12.91 -9.91
N LEU A 106 9.41 13.34 -8.76
CA LEU A 106 7.98 13.28 -8.42
C LEU A 106 7.15 14.16 -9.36
N ALA A 107 7.59 15.40 -9.59
CA ALA A 107 6.90 16.37 -10.44
C ALA A 107 6.92 15.99 -11.94
N ALA A 108 7.91 15.21 -12.38
CA ALA A 108 8.05 14.83 -13.78
C ALA A 108 6.89 13.97 -14.31
N ARG A 109 6.23 13.20 -13.43
CA ARG A 109 5.14 12.29 -13.80
C ARG A 109 4.07 12.29 -12.69
N PRO A 110 3.24 13.34 -12.61
CA PRO A 110 2.22 13.42 -11.58
C PRO A 110 1.23 12.26 -11.72
N ILE A 111 0.72 11.80 -10.59
CA ILE A 111 -0.34 10.79 -10.49
C ILE A 111 -1.62 11.54 -10.16
N LYS A 112 -2.65 11.42 -11.00
CA LYS A 112 -3.95 12.06 -10.78
C LYS A 112 -5.02 10.98 -10.68
N GLY A 113 -5.59 10.84 -9.49
CA GLY A 113 -6.65 9.90 -9.20
C GLY A 113 -6.74 9.62 -7.71
N ARG A 114 -7.90 9.13 -7.28
CA ARG A 114 -8.15 8.63 -5.94
C ARG A 114 -7.69 7.19 -5.81
N ILE A 115 -6.87 6.90 -4.81
CA ILE A 115 -6.23 5.60 -4.63
C ILE A 115 -6.41 5.12 -3.20
N THR A 116 -7.06 3.97 -2.99
CA THR A 116 -7.01 3.27 -1.70
C THR A 116 -5.79 2.36 -1.67
N VAL A 117 -5.04 2.35 -0.57
CA VAL A 117 -3.86 1.50 -0.40
C VAL A 117 -4.08 0.53 0.76
N SER A 118 -3.89 -0.76 0.53
CA SER A 118 -3.82 -1.72 1.62
C SER A 118 -2.84 -2.87 1.37
N GLY A 119 -2.46 -3.58 2.44
CA GLY A 119 -1.46 -4.64 2.37
C GLY A 119 -1.12 -5.27 3.72
N TYR A 120 0.04 -5.92 3.79
CA TYR A 120 0.47 -6.73 4.94
C TYR A 120 1.95 -6.57 5.29
N GLU A 121 2.66 -5.58 4.73
CA GLU A 121 4.12 -5.43 4.90
C GLU A 121 4.52 -4.15 5.67
N GLY A 122 3.57 -3.32 6.10
CA GLY A 122 3.80 -2.04 6.78
C GLY A 122 4.34 -0.94 5.88
N SER A 123 4.88 -1.29 4.71
CA SER A 123 5.36 -0.37 3.68
C SER A 123 4.21 0.34 2.95
N GLU A 124 2.95 -0.01 3.22
CA GLU A 124 1.78 0.66 2.67
C GLU A 124 1.80 2.17 2.98
N LEU A 125 2.26 2.53 4.18
CA LEU A 125 2.39 3.93 4.59
C LEU A 125 3.42 4.66 3.73
N LEU A 126 4.58 4.06 3.46
CA LEU A 126 5.64 4.63 2.62
C LEU A 126 5.15 4.82 1.18
N VAL A 127 4.42 3.84 0.63
CA VAL A 127 3.83 3.93 -0.71
C VAL A 127 2.80 5.05 -0.77
N ALA A 128 1.93 5.15 0.24
CA ALA A 128 0.92 6.19 0.30
C ALA A 128 1.55 7.59 0.33
N ARG A 129 2.64 7.78 1.08
CA ARG A 129 3.41 9.04 1.05
C ARG A 129 3.89 9.36 -0.35
N LEU A 130 4.49 8.37 -1.02
CA LEU A 130 5.02 8.57 -2.36
C LEU A 130 3.93 8.91 -3.38
N LEU A 131 2.77 8.27 -3.28
CA LEU A 131 1.60 8.56 -4.11
C LEU A 131 1.08 9.99 -3.88
N ILE A 132 0.94 10.40 -2.61
CA ILE A 132 0.49 11.75 -2.24
C ILE A 132 1.49 12.81 -2.71
N GLU A 133 2.78 12.60 -2.48
CA GLU A 133 3.83 13.51 -2.96
C GLU A 133 3.94 13.54 -4.50
N SER A 134 3.47 12.49 -5.18
CA SER A 134 3.30 12.45 -6.65
C SER A 134 1.99 13.10 -7.14
N GLY A 135 1.12 13.55 -6.24
CA GLY A 135 -0.12 14.26 -6.55
C GLY A 135 -1.42 13.46 -6.48
N ALA A 136 -1.37 12.19 -6.05
CA ALA A 136 -2.57 11.37 -5.92
C ALA A 136 -3.41 11.76 -4.68
N ASP A 137 -4.73 11.53 -4.76
CA ASP A 137 -5.62 11.58 -3.60
C ASP A 137 -5.62 10.20 -2.94
N VAL A 138 -5.16 10.08 -1.69
CA VAL A 138 -5.10 8.80 -0.97
C VAL A 138 -5.90 8.90 0.32
N PRO A 139 -7.20 8.53 0.32
CA PRO A 139 -8.04 8.70 1.50
C PRO A 139 -7.85 7.61 2.57
N TYR A 140 -7.30 6.44 2.20
CA TYR A 140 -7.21 5.28 3.08
C TYR A 140 -5.89 4.51 2.90
N VAL A 141 -5.30 4.13 4.03
CA VAL A 141 -4.12 3.25 4.13
C VAL A 141 -4.39 2.17 5.18
N GLY A 142 -4.58 0.93 4.73
CA GLY A 142 -4.75 -0.25 5.57
C GLY A 142 -3.48 -1.09 5.64
N THR A 143 -3.08 -1.56 6.82
CA THR A 143 -1.97 -2.51 6.95
C THR A 143 -2.30 -3.60 7.96
N ALA A 144 -1.99 -4.86 7.62
CA ALA A 144 -2.12 -5.98 8.56
C ALA A 144 -1.08 -5.93 9.70
N CYS A 145 -0.02 -5.12 9.54
CA CYS A 145 1.02 -4.95 10.54
C CYS A 145 0.48 -4.23 11.80
N PRO A 146 1.06 -4.52 12.98
CA PRO A 146 0.78 -3.71 14.18
C PRO A 146 1.35 -2.30 14.02
N ARG A 147 0.76 -1.38 14.78
CA ARG A 147 1.33 -0.05 15.01
C ARG A 147 2.63 -0.19 15.82
N THR A 148 3.71 0.44 15.35
CA THR A 148 5.01 0.43 16.03
C THR A 148 5.61 1.84 16.09
N PRO A 149 6.51 2.14 17.05
CA PRO A 149 7.15 3.45 17.15
C PRO A 149 7.82 3.92 15.85
N TRP A 150 8.38 2.99 15.07
CA TRP A 150 9.09 3.31 13.83
C TRP A 150 8.17 3.63 12.64
N SER A 151 6.87 3.28 12.75
CA SER A 151 5.84 3.67 11.78
C SER A 151 5.12 4.99 12.13
N GLU A 152 5.31 5.53 13.34
CA GLU A 152 4.63 6.75 13.78
C GLU A 152 4.91 7.97 12.90
N PRO A 153 6.16 8.25 12.47
CA PRO A 153 6.43 9.42 11.65
C PRO A 153 5.65 9.42 10.33
N ASP A 154 5.42 8.24 9.74
CA ASP A 154 4.62 8.11 8.53
C ASP A 154 3.13 8.21 8.81
N ARG A 155 2.66 7.57 9.88
CA ARG A 155 1.27 7.67 10.32
C ARG A 155 0.89 9.13 10.56
N ASP A 156 1.69 9.86 11.33
CA ASP A 156 1.38 11.23 11.71
C ASP A 156 1.40 12.15 10.47
N TRP A 157 2.35 11.94 9.56
CA TRP A 157 2.38 12.65 8.29
C TRP A 157 1.12 12.38 7.44
N LEU A 158 0.69 11.13 7.34
CA LEU A 158 -0.51 10.74 6.59
C LEU A 158 -1.79 11.29 7.24
N VAL A 159 -1.95 11.12 8.55
CA VAL A 159 -3.12 11.62 9.30
C VAL A 159 -3.21 13.14 9.22
N SER A 160 -2.08 13.86 9.25
CA SER A 160 -2.05 15.33 9.07
C SER A 160 -2.60 15.79 7.71
N ARG A 161 -2.68 14.89 6.73
CA ARG A 161 -3.22 15.12 5.38
C ARG A 161 -4.62 14.54 5.20
N GLY A 162 -5.27 14.12 6.28
CA GLY A 162 -6.64 13.59 6.26
C GLY A 162 -6.74 12.13 5.84
N VAL A 163 -5.63 11.41 5.74
CA VAL A 163 -5.62 9.98 5.39
C VAL A 163 -6.11 9.15 6.58
N GLN A 164 -7.08 8.27 6.35
CA GLN A 164 -7.48 7.26 7.32
C GLN A 164 -6.44 6.12 7.35
N VAL A 165 -5.67 6.04 8.43
CA VAL A 165 -4.68 4.97 8.63
C VAL A 165 -5.24 3.89 9.55
N GLN A 166 -5.35 2.65 9.06
CA GLN A 166 -5.82 1.50 9.81
C GLN A 166 -4.69 0.47 9.99
N TYR A 167 -4.23 0.30 11.22
CA TYR A 167 -3.36 -0.80 11.61
C TYR A 167 -4.17 -2.04 11.97
N ARG A 168 -3.55 -3.23 11.86
CA ARG A 168 -4.26 -4.52 12.01
C ARG A 168 -5.55 -4.56 11.17
N ALA A 169 -5.48 -4.00 9.97
CA ALA A 169 -6.62 -3.95 9.06
C ALA A 169 -7.09 -5.38 8.75
N SER A 170 -8.39 -5.63 8.95
CA SER A 170 -9.03 -6.86 8.48
C SER A 170 -9.35 -6.73 6.99
N LEU A 171 -9.58 -7.87 6.34
CA LEU A 171 -10.01 -7.86 4.94
C LEU A 171 -11.31 -7.07 4.78
N GLU A 172 -12.27 -7.26 5.67
CA GLU A 172 -13.57 -6.58 5.64
C GLU A 172 -13.42 -5.05 5.71
N GLN A 173 -12.47 -4.56 6.51
CA GLN A 173 -12.18 -3.13 6.60
C GLN A 173 -11.60 -2.59 5.29
N ASP A 174 -10.68 -3.33 4.67
CA ASP A 174 -10.09 -2.93 3.38
C ASP A 174 -11.13 -2.96 2.25
N LEU A 175 -12.01 -3.97 2.22
CA LEU A 175 -13.11 -4.03 1.24
C LEU A 175 -14.10 -2.87 1.45
N ALA A 176 -14.44 -2.58 2.71
CA ALA A 176 -15.30 -1.46 3.06
C ALA A 176 -14.68 -0.11 2.66
N ALA A 177 -13.35 0.04 2.75
CA ALA A 177 -12.67 1.25 2.30
C ALA A 177 -12.78 1.44 0.79
N VAL A 178 -12.59 0.38 0.00
CA VAL A 178 -12.82 0.44 -1.47
C VAL A 178 -14.25 0.88 -1.76
N ASP A 179 -15.23 0.35 -1.03
CA ASP A 179 -16.64 0.62 -1.24
C ASP A 179 -17.06 2.04 -0.83
N ALA A 180 -16.54 2.52 0.29
CA ALA A 180 -16.86 3.83 0.82
C ALA A 180 -16.20 4.96 0.02
N PHE A 181 -14.95 4.77 -0.42
CA PHE A 181 -14.19 5.83 -1.08
C PHE A 181 -14.33 5.84 -2.61
N GLY A 182 -14.72 4.71 -3.22
CA GLY A 182 -14.88 4.57 -4.67
C GLY A 182 -13.64 5.06 -5.44
N PRO A 183 -12.47 4.43 -5.27
CA PRO A 183 -11.23 4.91 -5.85
C PRO A 183 -11.19 4.71 -7.37
N ASP A 184 -10.38 5.53 -8.06
CA ASP A 184 -10.00 5.32 -9.46
C ASP A 184 -9.01 4.15 -9.61
N LEU A 185 -8.29 3.81 -8.53
CA LEU A 185 -7.39 2.67 -8.45
C LEU A 185 -7.36 2.09 -7.03
N ALA A 186 -7.56 0.78 -6.91
CA ALA A 186 -7.32 0.07 -5.66
C ALA A 186 -5.95 -0.61 -5.66
N ILE A 187 -5.10 -0.31 -4.68
CA ILE A 187 -3.88 -1.06 -4.41
C ILE A 187 -4.13 -1.91 -3.17
N GLY A 188 -3.97 -3.22 -3.26
CA GLY A 188 -4.39 -4.10 -2.17
C GLY A 188 -3.83 -5.51 -2.23
N THR A 189 -4.26 -6.34 -1.29
CA THR A 189 -4.06 -7.79 -1.33
C THR A 189 -4.91 -8.44 -2.43
N THR A 190 -4.68 -9.72 -2.73
CA THR A 190 -5.41 -10.43 -3.80
C THR A 190 -6.93 -10.33 -3.66
N PRO A 191 -7.54 -10.54 -2.47
CA PRO A 191 -8.99 -10.41 -2.31
C PRO A 191 -9.49 -8.96 -2.54
N VAL A 192 -8.74 -7.95 -2.10
CA VAL A 192 -9.07 -6.53 -2.34
C VAL A 192 -9.04 -6.20 -3.82
N VAL A 193 -8.01 -6.68 -4.54
CA VAL A 193 -7.88 -6.50 -5.99
C VAL A 193 -9.02 -7.20 -6.74
N GLN A 194 -9.42 -8.39 -6.31
CA GLN A 194 -10.55 -9.11 -6.89
C GLN A 194 -11.86 -8.35 -6.70
N HIS A 195 -12.12 -7.88 -5.47
CA HIS A 195 -13.30 -7.09 -5.13
C HIS A 195 -13.39 -5.80 -5.94
N ALA A 196 -12.31 -5.03 -6.03
CA ALA A 196 -12.26 -3.82 -6.86
C ALA A 196 -12.55 -4.13 -8.34
N LYS A 197 -11.93 -5.17 -8.90
CA LYS A 197 -12.14 -5.56 -10.30
C LYS A 197 -13.55 -6.05 -10.60
N GLN A 198 -14.22 -6.71 -9.66
CA GLN A 198 -15.63 -7.07 -9.78
C GLN A 198 -16.54 -5.84 -9.90
N LYS A 199 -16.08 -4.69 -9.38
CA LYS A 199 -16.76 -3.39 -9.49
C LYS A 199 -16.26 -2.54 -10.66
N ALA A 200 -15.54 -3.14 -11.61
CA ALA A 200 -14.92 -2.44 -12.74
C ALA A 200 -13.88 -1.36 -12.34
N ILE A 201 -13.33 -1.45 -11.12
CA ILE A 201 -12.29 -0.53 -10.64
C ILE A 201 -10.91 -1.13 -10.98
N PRO A 202 -10.01 -0.39 -11.67
CA PRO A 202 -8.63 -0.78 -11.86
C PRO A 202 -7.98 -1.12 -10.51
N ALA A 203 -7.19 -2.19 -10.47
CA ALA A 203 -6.54 -2.60 -9.23
C ALA A 203 -5.19 -3.29 -9.43
N LEU A 204 -4.28 -3.04 -8.49
CA LEU A 204 -2.92 -3.56 -8.46
C LEU A 204 -2.66 -4.32 -7.16
N TYR A 205 -2.00 -5.48 -7.29
CA TYR A 205 -1.54 -6.23 -6.13
C TYR A 205 -0.36 -5.53 -5.47
N PHE A 206 -0.42 -5.31 -4.16
CA PHE A 206 0.53 -4.50 -3.41
C PHE A 206 1.99 -4.97 -3.58
N THR A 207 2.27 -6.26 -3.40
CA THR A 207 3.64 -6.79 -3.53
C THR A 207 4.21 -6.61 -4.93
N ASN A 208 3.40 -6.51 -5.99
CA ASN A 208 3.91 -6.23 -7.33
C ASN A 208 4.46 -4.80 -7.47
N LEU A 209 4.00 -3.87 -6.62
CA LEU A 209 4.54 -2.51 -6.56
C LEU A 209 5.85 -2.46 -5.79
N ILE A 210 5.93 -3.15 -4.65
CA ILE A 210 7.10 -3.11 -3.73
C ILE A 210 8.25 -3.99 -4.18
N SER A 211 7.96 -5.22 -4.61
CA SER A 211 9.02 -6.21 -4.86
C SER A 211 9.79 -5.96 -6.17
N ALA A 212 9.23 -5.18 -7.09
CA ALA A 212 9.77 -5.02 -8.44
C ALA A 212 10.56 -3.72 -8.66
N ARG A 213 10.58 -2.78 -7.69
CA ARG A 213 11.10 -1.41 -7.90
C ARG A 213 11.72 -0.82 -6.63
N PRO A 214 12.70 0.09 -6.77
CA PRO A 214 13.18 0.86 -5.65
C PRO A 214 12.10 1.84 -5.14
N LEU A 215 12.12 2.12 -3.84
CA LEU A 215 11.24 3.11 -3.19
C LEU A 215 12.01 4.28 -2.58
N MET A 216 13.31 4.11 -2.31
CA MET A 216 14.09 5.08 -1.56
C MET A 216 14.83 6.07 -2.46
N GLY A 217 14.97 7.30 -1.96
CA GLY A 217 15.74 8.37 -2.60
C GLY A 217 15.26 8.74 -4.02
N PRO A 218 16.13 9.34 -4.85
CA PRO A 218 15.77 9.80 -6.20
C PRO A 218 15.27 8.70 -7.13
N ALA A 219 15.80 7.47 -7.01
CA ALA A 219 15.38 6.35 -7.84
C ALA A 219 13.95 5.89 -7.52
N GLY A 220 13.60 5.87 -6.23
CA GLY A 220 12.24 5.54 -5.79
C GLY A 220 11.20 6.60 -6.18
N ALA A 221 11.58 7.87 -6.12
CA ALA A 221 10.73 9.01 -6.45
C ALA A 221 9.98 8.89 -7.80
N GLY A 222 10.65 8.36 -8.83
CA GLY A 222 10.06 8.20 -10.16
C GLY A 222 9.48 6.81 -10.46
N SER A 223 9.62 5.83 -9.56
CA SER A 223 9.46 4.42 -9.91
C SER A 223 7.99 4.00 -10.05
N LEU A 224 7.10 4.56 -9.22
CA LEU A 224 5.69 4.15 -9.18
C LEU A 224 4.83 4.82 -10.25
N ALA A 225 5.14 6.07 -10.61
CA ALA A 225 4.28 6.89 -11.46
C ALA A 225 3.92 6.23 -12.80
N LEU A 226 4.87 5.55 -13.45
CA LEU A 226 4.61 4.87 -14.72
C LEU A 226 3.53 3.78 -14.58
N VAL A 227 3.64 2.95 -13.55
CA VAL A 227 2.75 1.79 -13.35
C VAL A 227 1.38 2.25 -12.88
N VAL A 228 1.34 3.19 -11.95
CA VAL A 228 0.10 3.72 -11.40
C VAL A 228 -0.69 4.45 -12.47
N ASN A 229 -0.05 5.32 -13.26
CA ASN A 229 -0.72 6.01 -14.36
C ASN A 229 -1.18 5.04 -15.46
N ALA A 230 -0.40 4.00 -15.77
CA ALA A 230 -0.83 2.96 -16.70
C ALA A 230 -2.04 2.17 -16.16
N ALA A 231 -2.09 1.89 -14.86
CA ALA A 231 -3.23 1.21 -14.24
C ALA A 231 -4.49 2.09 -14.26
N LEU A 232 -4.37 3.36 -13.88
CA LEU A 232 -5.47 4.35 -13.94
C LEU A 232 -6.03 4.48 -15.36
N ALA A 233 -5.17 4.47 -16.38
CA ALA A 233 -5.59 4.55 -17.78
C ALA A 233 -6.41 3.33 -18.27
N ASN A 234 -6.51 2.25 -17.49
CA ASN A 234 -7.28 1.06 -17.87
C ASN A 234 -8.79 1.17 -17.61
N GLN A 235 -9.31 2.24 -16.99
CA GLN A 235 -10.74 2.36 -16.65
C GLN A 235 -11.66 2.02 -17.83
N ALA A 236 -11.45 2.65 -18.99
CA ALA A 236 -12.26 2.40 -20.19
C ALA A 236 -12.22 0.93 -20.68
N ARG A 237 -11.15 0.19 -20.37
CA ARG A 237 -11.07 -1.25 -20.67
C ARG A 237 -11.95 -2.05 -19.72
N PHE A 238 -11.96 -1.70 -18.43
CA PHE A 238 -12.86 -2.32 -17.45
C PHE A 238 -14.32 -2.05 -17.81
N ASP A 239 -14.67 -0.81 -18.15
CA ASP A 239 -16.04 -0.46 -18.53
C ASP A 239 -16.55 -1.28 -19.73
N ARG A 240 -15.72 -1.43 -20.78
CA ARG A 240 -16.06 -2.26 -21.94
C ARG A 240 -16.23 -3.74 -21.57
N MET A 241 -15.38 -4.27 -20.69
CA MET A 241 -15.45 -5.66 -20.26
C MET A 241 -16.70 -5.92 -19.43
N THR A 242 -17.03 -5.02 -18.50
CA THR A 242 -18.25 -5.10 -17.70
C THR A 242 -19.49 -5.00 -18.58
N ALA A 243 -19.53 -4.06 -19.52
CA ALA A 243 -20.65 -3.93 -20.47
C ALA A 243 -20.83 -5.18 -21.36
N PHE A 244 -19.73 -5.83 -21.75
CA PHE A 244 -19.79 -7.06 -22.55
C PHE A 244 -20.35 -8.26 -21.78
N PHE A 245 -20.04 -8.37 -20.49
CA PHE A 245 -20.51 -9.47 -19.63
C PHE A 245 -21.77 -9.13 -18.82
N ASP A 246 -22.42 -8.00 -19.09
CA ASP A 246 -23.62 -7.60 -18.36
C ASP A 246 -24.71 -8.68 -18.48
N GLY A 247 -25.32 -9.01 -17.34
CA GLY A 247 -26.31 -10.09 -17.23
C GLY A 247 -25.77 -11.53 -17.31
N VAL A 248 -24.47 -11.76 -17.54
CA VAL A 248 -23.85 -13.10 -17.57
C VAL A 248 -23.43 -13.52 -16.15
N GLY A 249 -23.74 -14.76 -15.76
CA GLY A 249 -23.33 -15.31 -14.46
C GLY A 249 -24.05 -14.70 -13.26
N THR A 250 -25.17 -14.01 -13.49
CA THR A 250 -25.98 -13.36 -12.44
C THR A 250 -27.43 -13.86 -12.48
N GLY A 251 -28.10 -13.89 -11.33
CA GLY A 251 -29.50 -14.30 -11.24
C GLY A 251 -29.77 -15.66 -11.90
N ALA A 252 -30.65 -15.69 -12.91
CA ALA A 252 -31.04 -16.91 -13.61
C ALA A 252 -29.94 -17.49 -14.54
N THR A 253 -28.93 -16.69 -14.89
CA THR A 253 -27.80 -17.13 -15.72
C THR A 253 -26.59 -17.58 -14.88
N ALA A 254 -26.67 -17.51 -13.54
CA ALA A 254 -25.61 -17.96 -12.65
C ALA A 254 -25.47 -19.49 -12.66
N GLY A 255 -24.23 -19.99 -12.60
CA GLY A 255 -23.92 -21.43 -12.58
C GLY A 255 -23.11 -21.91 -13.79
N VAL A 256 -22.86 -23.22 -13.84
CA VAL A 256 -22.26 -23.90 -15.00
C VAL A 256 -23.37 -24.56 -15.77
N TRP A 257 -23.50 -24.22 -17.05
CA TRP A 257 -24.61 -24.67 -17.89
C TRP A 257 -24.08 -25.44 -19.09
N GLU A 258 -24.75 -26.53 -19.45
CA GLU A 258 -24.47 -27.27 -20.69
C GLU A 258 -25.02 -26.50 -21.91
N ASP A 259 -26.19 -25.88 -21.76
CA ASP A 259 -26.88 -25.06 -22.78
C ASP A 259 -27.08 -23.61 -22.31
N THR A 260 -27.41 -22.70 -23.23
CA THR A 260 -27.70 -21.30 -22.87
C THR A 260 -28.88 -21.22 -21.90
N PRO A 261 -28.73 -20.62 -20.70
CA PRO A 261 -29.81 -20.51 -19.73
C PRO A 261 -30.96 -19.68 -20.29
N VAL A 262 -32.19 -20.17 -20.15
CA VAL A 262 -33.39 -19.47 -20.60
C VAL A 262 -34.19 -19.04 -19.37
N ASP A 263 -34.54 -17.76 -19.29
CA ASP A 263 -35.43 -17.29 -18.21
C ASP A 263 -36.82 -17.90 -18.38
N ARG A 264 -37.39 -18.36 -17.27
CA ARG A 264 -38.68 -19.06 -17.21
C ARG A 264 -39.64 -18.34 -16.27
N PRO A 265 -40.10 -17.12 -16.60
CA PRO A 265 -40.95 -16.30 -15.74
C PRO A 265 -42.28 -16.98 -15.41
N GLU A 266 -42.80 -17.84 -16.28
CA GLU A 266 -44.01 -18.61 -16.09
C GLU A 266 -43.92 -19.59 -14.91
N PHE A 267 -42.76 -20.19 -14.67
CA PHE A 267 -42.55 -21.06 -13.52
C PHE A 267 -42.52 -20.22 -12.23
N LYS A 268 -41.83 -19.07 -12.23
CA LYS A 268 -41.82 -18.14 -11.09
C LYS A 268 -43.24 -17.72 -10.72
N ALA A 269 -44.05 -17.31 -11.69
CA ALA A 269 -45.44 -16.92 -11.47
C ALA A 269 -46.30 -18.07 -10.93
N LYS A 270 -46.16 -19.27 -11.49
CA LYS A 270 -46.89 -20.47 -11.05
C LYS A 270 -46.56 -20.86 -9.61
N TYR A 271 -45.28 -20.85 -9.23
CA TYR A 271 -44.88 -21.19 -7.87
C TYR A 271 -45.22 -20.08 -6.86
N ALA A 272 -45.16 -18.80 -7.26
CA ALA A 272 -45.63 -17.69 -6.46
C ALA A 272 -47.15 -17.80 -6.17
N ALA A 273 -47.95 -18.08 -7.21
CA ALA A 273 -49.39 -18.30 -7.06
C ALA A 273 -49.70 -19.49 -6.13
N LYS A 274 -48.97 -20.60 -6.27
CA LYS A 274 -49.09 -21.74 -5.35
C LYS A 274 -48.73 -21.38 -3.91
N ARG A 275 -47.65 -20.64 -3.68
CA ARG A 275 -47.25 -20.18 -2.34
C ARG A 275 -48.30 -19.27 -1.71
N ILE A 276 -48.84 -18.33 -2.48
CA ILE A 276 -49.92 -17.44 -2.00
C ILE A 276 -51.17 -18.25 -1.66
N ALA A 277 -51.54 -19.22 -2.51
CA ALA A 277 -52.68 -20.09 -2.24
C ALA A 277 -52.48 -20.96 -0.99
N ALA A 278 -51.27 -21.51 -0.79
CA ALA A 278 -50.93 -22.28 0.40
C ALA A 278 -50.94 -21.43 1.68
N ALA A 279 -50.36 -20.21 1.64
CA ALA A 279 -50.38 -19.30 2.77
C ALA A 279 -51.81 -18.86 3.15
N LYS A 280 -52.67 -18.59 2.15
CA LYS A 280 -54.10 -18.32 2.38
C LYS A 280 -54.84 -19.53 2.95
N ALA A 281 -54.46 -20.75 2.54
CA ALA A 281 -55.02 -21.98 3.08
C ALA A 281 -54.60 -22.23 4.53
N GLU A 282 -53.36 -21.89 4.91
CA GLU A 282 -52.90 -21.97 6.31
C GLU A 282 -53.56 -20.88 7.19
N GLU A 283 -53.70 -19.65 6.69
CA GLU A 283 -54.48 -18.58 7.37
C GLU A 283 -55.94 -18.98 7.60
N SER A 284 -56.53 -19.77 6.69
CA SER A 284 -57.92 -20.25 6.83
C SER A 284 -58.05 -21.52 7.68
N VAL A 285 -56.95 -22.08 8.20
CA VAL A 285 -56.93 -23.33 8.97
C VAL A 285 -56.42 -23.14 10.43
N GLY A 286 -56.15 -21.91 10.90
CA GLY A 286 -55.98 -21.68 12.35
C GLY A 286 -55.85 -20.24 12.84
N VAL A 287 -56.97 -19.58 13.19
CA VAL A 287 -57.55 -19.36 14.54
C VAL A 287 -59.06 -19.17 14.35
#